data_AF-A0A1E5H2W2-F1
#
_entry.id   AF-A0A1E5H2W2-F1
#
_cell.length_a   1.000
_cell.length_b   1.000
_cell.length_c   1.000
_cell.angle_alpha   90.00
_cell.angle_beta   90.00
_cell.angle_gamma   90.00
#
_symmetry.space_group_name_H-M   'P 1'
#
loop_
_entity.id
_entity.type
_entity.pdbx_description
1 polymer ?
#
loop_
_entity_poly.entity_id
_entity_poly.type
_entity_poly.pdbx_seq_one_letter_code
_entity_poly.pdbx_strand_id
1 'polypeptide(L)'
;MASDYDYLAEDFLTGLIPEEKTRLYNDLLALEEVHKLNQDSSYYTFKNLKRIVHRHSERRKRTFRYINSYDKELVIHQVHEQHFFKNNYCIHVYFNSKECTYLFIEQLLTMLKAPSSPRIRNFQEITI
;
A
#
# COMPACT_ATOMS: atom_id res chain seq x y z
N MET A 1 -4.76 8.71 17.82
CA MET A 1 -4.25 8.97 16.46
C MET A 1 -4.41 7.75 15.52
N ALA A 2 -4.58 6.52 16.02
CA ALA A 2 -4.93 5.36 15.18
C ALA A 2 -6.38 5.37 14.65
N SER A 3 -7.29 6.03 15.36
CA SER A 3 -8.75 6.03 15.10
C SER A 3 -9.18 6.49 13.72
N ASP A 4 -8.47 7.45 13.13
CA ASP A 4 -8.96 8.11 11.91
C ASP A 4 -8.66 7.25 10.67
N TYR A 5 -7.54 6.53 10.69
CA TYR A 5 -7.20 5.60 9.61
C TYR A 5 -8.02 4.31 9.66
N ASP A 6 -8.47 3.89 10.85
CA ASP A 6 -9.34 2.72 10.99
C ASP A 6 -10.67 2.94 10.24
N TYR A 7 -11.32 4.09 10.47
CA TYR A 7 -12.56 4.43 9.78
C TYR A 7 -12.35 4.53 8.25
N LEU A 8 -11.27 5.19 7.82
CA LEU A 8 -10.96 5.32 6.39
C LEU A 8 -10.67 3.97 5.72
N ALA A 9 -10.00 3.06 6.43
CA ALA A 9 -9.68 1.73 5.92
C ALA A 9 -10.95 0.89 5.80
N GLU A 10 -11.79 0.87 6.83
CA GLU A 10 -13.07 0.16 6.80
C GLU A 10 -13.96 0.69 5.66
N ASP A 11 -14.11 2.01 5.60
CA ASP A 11 -14.88 2.70 4.58
C ASP A 11 -14.38 2.41 3.14
N PHE A 12 -13.06 2.40 2.92
CA PHE A 12 -12.51 2.03 1.62
C PHE A 12 -12.79 0.57 1.27
N LEU A 13 -12.56 -0.36 2.21
CA LEU A 13 -12.71 -1.79 2.01
C LEU A 13 -14.18 -2.20 1.81
N THR A 14 -15.15 -1.51 2.43
CA THR A 14 -16.58 -1.81 2.20
C THR A 14 -16.98 -1.65 0.73
N GLY A 15 -16.33 -0.73 0.01
CA GLY A 15 -16.60 -0.48 -1.41
C GLY A 15 -15.91 -1.43 -2.39
N LEU A 16 -15.08 -2.38 -1.92
CA LEU A 16 -14.36 -3.33 -2.77
C LEU A 16 -15.07 -4.69 -2.83
N ILE A 17 -15.09 -5.28 -4.02
CA ILE A 17 -15.56 -6.66 -4.20
C ILE A 17 -14.52 -7.68 -3.65
N PRO A 18 -14.91 -8.93 -3.34
CA PRO A 18 -14.00 -9.91 -2.75
C PRO A 18 -12.71 -10.16 -3.56
N GLU A 19 -12.81 -10.14 -4.89
CA GLU A 19 -11.67 -10.32 -5.80
C GLU A 19 -10.69 -9.14 -5.70
N GLU A 20 -11.21 -7.91 -5.63
CA GLU A 20 -10.41 -6.70 -5.44
C GLU A 20 -9.76 -6.66 -4.07
N LYS A 21 -10.45 -7.10 -3.02
CA LYS A 21 -9.89 -7.24 -1.67
C LYS A 21 -8.73 -8.23 -1.66
N THR A 22 -8.89 -9.37 -2.32
CA THR A 22 -7.84 -10.40 -2.41
C THR A 22 -6.63 -9.88 -3.17
N ARG A 23 -6.86 -9.19 -4.30
CA ARG A 23 -5.79 -8.56 -5.08
C ARG A 23 -5.06 -7.49 -4.28
N LEU A 24 -5.81 -6.57 -3.65
CA LEU A 24 -5.26 -5.54 -2.78
C LEU A 24 -4.43 -6.17 -1.66
N TYR A 25 -4.97 -7.19 -0.99
CA TYR A 25 -4.28 -7.88 0.09
C TYR A 25 -2.93 -8.45 -0.35
N ASN A 26 -2.89 -9.16 -1.46
CA ASN A 26 -1.64 -9.72 -2.00
C ASN A 26 -0.63 -8.63 -2.38
N ASP A 27 -1.09 -7.55 -3.02
CA ASP A 27 -0.24 -6.42 -3.37
C ASP A 27 0.31 -5.71 -2.13
N LEU A 28 -0.50 -5.55 -1.08
CA LEU A 28 -0.08 -4.95 0.19
C LEU A 28 0.89 -5.85 0.97
N LEU A 29 0.73 -7.18 0.92
CA LEU A 29 1.70 -8.11 1.51
C LEU A 29 3.07 -7.99 0.82
N ALA A 30 3.09 -7.96 -0.52
CA ALA A 30 4.32 -7.76 -1.26
C ALA A 30 4.95 -6.39 -0.97
N LEU A 31 4.13 -5.35 -0.80
CA LEU A 31 4.58 -4.01 -0.38
C LEU A 31 5.21 -4.04 1.03
N GLU A 32 4.60 -4.75 1.98
CA GLU A 32 5.08 -4.90 3.35
C GLU A 32 6.45 -5.60 3.41
N GLU A 33 6.62 -6.69 2.66
CA GLU A 33 7.90 -7.40 2.57
C GLU A 33 9.01 -6.51 2.00
N VAL A 34 8.72 -5.80 0.90
CA VAL A 34 9.67 -4.86 0.31
C VAL A 34 9.97 -3.72 1.28
N HIS A 35 8.97 -3.21 2.00
CA HIS A 35 9.20 -2.16 3.00
C HIS A 35 10.13 -2.63 4.11
N LYS A 36 9.88 -3.80 4.71
CA LYS A 36 10.73 -4.38 5.76
C LYS A 36 12.17 -4.59 5.30
N LEU A 37 12.38 -5.10 4.08
CA LEU A 37 13.73 -5.30 3.52
C LEU A 37 14.48 -3.98 3.27
N ASN A 38 13.76 -2.91 2.95
CA ASN A 38 14.35 -1.62 2.61
C ASN A 38 14.42 -0.62 3.79
N GLN A 39 13.66 -0.85 4.85
CA GLN A 39 13.61 0.02 6.05
C GLN A 39 14.94 0.01 6.82
N ASP A 40 15.64 -1.12 6.80
CA ASP A 40 16.94 -1.28 7.49
C ASP A 40 18.16 -1.09 6.58
N SER A 41 17.96 -0.78 5.30
CA SER A 41 19.03 -0.82 4.31
C SER A 41 19.33 0.49 3.59
N SER A 42 20.14 1.34 4.23
CA SER A 42 20.97 2.31 3.51
C SER A 42 22.25 1.63 3.01
N TYR A 43 22.20 0.95 1.86
CA TYR A 43 23.41 0.33 1.29
C TYR A 43 24.23 1.38 0.52
N TYR A 44 25.45 1.66 1.00
CA TYR A 44 26.49 2.33 0.21
C TYR A 44 27.08 1.33 -0.80
N THR A 45 26.74 1.49 -2.08
CA THR A 45 27.24 0.59 -3.13
C THR A 45 28.60 1.06 -3.67
N PHE A 46 29.68 0.90 -2.91
CA PHE A 46 31.07 1.22 -3.32
C PHE A 46 31.65 0.34 -4.46
N LYS A 47 30.82 -0.26 -5.33
CA LYS A 47 31.30 -1.18 -6.40
C LYS A 47 31.55 -0.52 -7.77
N ASN A 48 31.29 0.77 -7.95
CA ASN A 48 31.30 1.40 -9.29
C ASN A 48 32.14 2.69 -9.42
N LEU A 49 33.26 2.78 -8.70
CA LEU A 49 34.23 3.90 -8.82
C LEU A 49 34.80 4.09 -10.25
N LYS A 50 34.61 3.13 -11.17
CA LYS A 50 35.04 3.23 -12.58
C LYS A 50 33.99 3.76 -13.57
N ARG A 51 32.77 4.10 -13.13
CA ARG A 51 31.67 4.59 -14.02
C ARG A 51 31.21 6.02 -13.69
N ILE A 52 32.12 6.86 -13.19
CA ILE A 52 31.78 8.20 -12.69
C ILE A 52 31.38 9.20 -13.79
N VAL A 53 31.54 8.87 -15.09
CA VAL A 53 31.41 9.91 -16.11
C VAL A 53 30.01 10.05 -16.72
N HIS A 54 29.05 9.11 -16.61
CA HIS A 54 27.87 9.13 -17.51
C HIS A 54 26.50 8.63 -16.99
N ARG A 55 26.20 8.58 -15.68
CA ARG A 55 24.92 7.98 -15.23
C ARG A 55 23.91 8.96 -14.64
N HIS A 56 22.89 9.25 -15.45
CA HIS A 56 21.58 9.71 -15.02
C HIS A 56 21.07 8.86 -13.84
N SER A 57 20.46 9.52 -12.85
CA SER A 57 19.74 8.87 -11.75
C SER A 57 18.71 7.89 -12.29
N GLU A 58 18.87 6.59 -12.02
CA GLU A 58 17.86 5.60 -12.35
C GLU A 58 16.76 5.68 -11.28
N ARG A 59 15.58 6.16 -11.69
CA ARG A 59 14.41 6.28 -10.82
C ARG A 59 13.39 5.25 -11.27
N ARG A 60 13.22 4.17 -10.50
CA ARG A 60 12.16 3.19 -10.75
C ARG A 60 10.97 3.55 -9.87
N LYS A 61 9.89 4.01 -10.50
CA LYS A 61 8.61 4.29 -9.83
C LYS A 61 7.62 3.20 -10.20
N ARG A 62 7.10 2.48 -9.21
CA ARG A 62 5.92 1.61 -9.37
C ARG A 62 4.74 2.30 -8.72
N THR A 63 3.60 2.33 -9.42
CA THR A 63 2.37 2.94 -8.92
C THR A 63 1.30 1.87 -8.86
N PHE A 64 0.69 1.70 -7.70
CA PHE A 64 -0.53 0.94 -7.53
C PHE A 64 -1.68 1.93 -7.41
N ARG A 65 -2.77 1.65 -8.12
CA ARG A 65 -3.95 2.50 -8.14
C ARG A 65 -5.16 1.59 -7.99
N TYR A 66 -5.99 1.88 -7.00
CA TYR A 66 -7.24 1.18 -6.72
C TYR A 66 -8.35 2.22 -6.62
N ILE A 67 -9.49 1.92 -7.21
CA ILE A 67 -10.70 2.74 -7.12
C ILE A 67 -11.80 1.79 -6.70
N ASN A 68 -12.54 2.14 -5.66
CA ASN A 68 -13.66 1.31 -5.18
C ASN A 68 -14.98 1.74 -5.82
N SER A 69 -16.06 1.01 -5.52
CA SER A 69 -17.42 1.32 -6.02
C SER A 69 -17.99 2.67 -5.55
N TYR A 70 -17.38 3.31 -4.55
CA TYR A 70 -17.74 4.65 -4.07
C TYR A 70 -16.88 5.76 -4.68
N ASP A 71 -16.14 5.46 -5.75
CA ASP A 71 -15.20 6.37 -6.42
C ASP A 71 -14.10 6.90 -5.47
N LYS A 72 -13.80 6.14 -4.40
CA LYS A 72 -12.68 6.43 -3.50
C LYS A 72 -11.43 5.81 -4.06
N GLU A 73 -10.39 6.62 -4.13
CA GLU A 73 -9.13 6.27 -4.78
C GLU A 73 -8.02 6.07 -3.74
N LEU A 74 -7.33 4.94 -3.86
CA LEU A 74 -6.08 4.65 -3.18
C LEU A 74 -4.95 4.59 -4.20
N VAL A 75 -3.94 5.45 -4.03
CA VAL A 75 -2.72 5.46 -4.83
C VAL A 75 -1.51 5.21 -3.95
N ILE A 76 -0.70 4.24 -4.33
CA ILE A 76 0.54 3.91 -3.63
C ILE A 76 1.69 4.07 -4.61
N HIS A 77 2.64 4.94 -4.29
CA HIS A 77 3.87 5.13 -5.04
C HIS A 77 5.04 4.47 -4.31
N GLN A 78 5.60 3.43 -4.91
CA GLN A 78 6.92 2.93 -4.55
C GLN A 78 7.96 3.65 -5.40
N VAL A 79 8.88 4.35 -4.75
CA VAL A 79 9.94 5.09 -5.40
C VAL A 79 11.28 4.50 -4.97
N HIS A 80 12.03 3.97 -5.92
CA HIS A 80 13.43 3.63 -5.76
C HIS A 80 14.27 4.68 -6.48
N GLU A 81 15.09 5.40 -5.73
CA GLU A 81 16.04 6.36 -6.24
C GLU A 81 17.46 5.88 -5.98
N GLN A 82 18.24 5.72 -7.06
CA GLN A 82 19.67 5.47 -6.95
C GLN A 82 20.42 6.80 -7.18
N HIS A 83 20.95 7.39 -6.11
CA HIS A 83 21.72 8.64 -6.17
C HIS A 83 23.19 8.39 -5.82
N PHE A 84 24.07 8.57 -6.81
CA PHE A 84 25.54 8.40 -6.81
C PHE A 84 26.10 7.08 -6.24
N PHE A 85 25.74 6.65 -5.03
CA PHE A 85 26.04 5.35 -4.42
C PHE A 85 25.01 4.91 -3.36
N LYS A 86 23.94 5.68 -3.17
CA LYS A 86 22.91 5.49 -2.15
C LYS A 86 21.59 5.11 -2.82
N ASN A 87 21.04 3.97 -2.43
CA ASN A 87 19.67 3.61 -2.78
C ASN A 87 18.75 4.18 -1.71
N ASN A 88 17.82 5.04 -2.12
CA ASN A 88 16.74 5.52 -1.27
C ASN A 88 15.45 4.80 -1.72
N TYR A 89 14.79 4.15 -0.77
CA TYR A 89 13.45 3.60 -0.98
C TYR A 89 12.44 4.44 -0.19
N CYS A 90 11.39 4.87 -0.87
CA CYS A 90 10.30 5.60 -0.24
C CYS A 90 8.95 5.08 -0.73
N ILE A 91 7.98 5.04 0.17
CA ILE A 91 6.59 4.73 -0.14
C ILE A 91 5.78 5.98 0.16
N HIS A 92 5.07 6.50 -0.84
CA HIS A 92 4.05 7.53 -0.63
C HIS A 92 2.67 6.93 -0.82
N VAL A 93 1.77 7.23 0.11
CA VAL A 93 0.40 6.72 0.11
C VAL A 93 -0.54 7.91 -0.02
N TYR A 94 -1.50 7.82 -0.93
CA TYR A 94 -2.51 8.85 -1.13
C TYR A 94 -3.89 8.22 -1.11
N PHE A 95 -4.80 8.83 -0.35
CA PHE A 95 -6.20 8.46 -0.30
C PHE A 95 -7.04 9.66 -0.71
N ASN A 96 -7.82 9.55 -1.79
CA ASN A 96 -8.58 10.67 -2.37
C ASN A 96 -7.73 11.94 -2.54
N SER A 97 -6.55 11.80 -3.16
CA SER A 97 -5.56 12.89 -3.33
C SER A 97 -4.97 13.48 -2.04
N LYS A 98 -5.28 12.93 -0.86
CA LYS A 98 -4.67 13.34 0.40
C LYS A 98 -3.52 12.41 0.77
N GLU A 99 -2.36 12.97 1.06
CA GLU A 99 -1.21 12.19 1.52
C GLU A 99 -1.52 11.56 2.89
N CYS A 100 -1.22 10.27 2.99
CA CYS A 100 -1.43 9.45 4.17
C CYS A 100 -0.10 8.83 4.59
N THR A 101 0.04 8.59 5.88
CA THR A 101 1.21 7.88 6.41
C THR A 101 1.11 6.38 6.08
N TYR A 102 2.25 5.67 6.15
CA TYR A 102 2.29 4.22 5.96
C TYR A 102 1.39 3.45 6.95
N LEU A 103 1.04 4.05 8.10
CA LEU A 103 0.08 3.51 9.06
C LEU A 103 -1.26 3.14 8.41
N PHE A 104 -1.68 3.86 7.36
CA PHE A 104 -2.90 3.53 6.62
C PHE A 104 -2.82 2.16 5.92
N ILE A 105 -1.64 1.80 5.41
CA ILE A 105 -1.38 0.49 4.80
C ILE A 105 -1.41 -0.62 5.85
N GLU A 106 -0.83 -0.36 7.02
CA GLU A 106 -0.86 -1.31 8.15
C GLU A 106 -2.29 -1.58 8.62
N GLN A 107 -3.15 -0.54 8.64
CA GLN A 107 -4.56 -0.73 8.99
C GLN A 107 -5.34 -1.50 7.93
N LEU A 108 -5.14 -1.20 6.64
CA LEU A 108 -5.73 -1.99 5.55
C LEU A 108 -5.33 -3.47 5.65
N LEU A 109 -4.04 -3.75 5.88
CA LEU A 109 -3.55 -5.11 6.08
C LEU A 109 -4.17 -5.79 7.30
N THR A 110 -4.32 -5.06 8.40
CA THR A 110 -4.90 -5.60 9.65
C THR A 110 -6.37 -5.97 9.46
N MET A 111 -7.14 -5.10 8.81
CA MET A 111 -8.56 -5.34 8.51
C MET A 111 -8.78 -6.43 7.48
N LEU A 112 -7.87 -6.59 6.51
CA LEU A 112 -7.92 -7.68 5.52
C LEU A 112 -7.47 -9.03 6.12
N LYS A 113 -6.59 -9.03 7.13
CA LYS A 113 -6.17 -10.23 7.88
C LYS A 113 -7.25 -10.75 8.82
N ALA A 114 -8.06 -9.85 9.39
CA ALA A 114 -9.17 -10.25 10.23
C ALA A 114 -10.20 -11.00 9.37
N PRO A 115 -10.57 -12.25 9.71
CA PRO A 115 -11.63 -12.94 8.99
C PRO A 115 -12.88 -12.09 9.10
N SER A 116 -13.38 -11.58 7.97
CA SER A 116 -14.71 -11.00 7.91
C SER A 116 -15.68 -12.11 8.29
N SER A 117 -16.04 -12.20 9.56
CA SER A 117 -17.17 -13.01 9.98
C SER A 117 -18.35 -12.54 9.13
N PRO A 118 -18.90 -13.39 8.25
CA PRO A 118 -20.06 -12.99 7.49
C PRO A 118 -21.12 -12.66 8.53
N ARG A 119 -21.53 -11.39 8.61
CA ARG A 119 -22.78 -11.05 9.28
C ARG A 119 -23.86 -11.74 8.46
N ILE A 120 -24.20 -12.97 8.88
CA ILE A 120 -25.39 -13.69 8.44
C ILE A 120 -26.54 -12.73 8.76
N ARG A 121 -27.00 -12.00 7.74
CA ARG A 121 -28.26 -11.29 7.82
C ARG A 121 -29.31 -12.40 7.85
N ASN A 122 -29.75 -12.76 9.05
CA ASN A 122 -30.91 -13.61 9.23
C ASN A 122 -32.06 -12.92 8.51
N PHE A 123 -32.44 -13.46 7.35
CA PHE A 123 -33.67 -13.09 6.69
C PHE A 123 -34.80 -13.42 7.66
N GLN A 124 -35.51 -12.41 8.13
CA GLN A 124 -36.76 -12.61 8.82
C GLN A 124 -37.73 -13.19 7.78
N GLU A 125 -38.02 -14.48 7.91
CA GLU A 125 -39.15 -15.11 7.22
C GLU A 125 -40.41 -14.37 7.65
N ILE A 126 -41.00 -13.66 6.70
CA ILE A 126 -42.38 -13.20 6.75
C ILE A 126 -43.23 -14.44 6.49
N THR A 127 -43.99 -14.88 7.49
CA THR A 127 -45.10 -15.80 7.26
C THR A 127 -46.36 -15.25 7.93
N ILE A 128 -47.42 -15.27 7.12
CA ILE A 128 -48.76 -14.68 7.23
C ILE A 128 -49.51 -15.15 8.48
#